data_AF-A0A964BYF2-F1
#
_entry.id   AF-A0A964BYF2-F1
#
_cell.length_a   1.000
_cell.length_b   1.000
_cell.length_c   1.000
_cell.angle_alpha   90.00
_cell.angle_beta   90.00
_cell.angle_gamma   90.00
#
_symmetry.space_group_name_H-M   'P 1'
#
loop_
_entity.id
_entity.type
_entity.pdbx_description
1 polymer ?
#
loop_
_entity_poly.entity_id
_entity_poly.type
_entity_poly.pdbx_seq_one_letter_code
_entity_poly.pdbx_strand_id
1 'polypeptide(L)'
;MTEKEKSKPSPRKVTVLRQLRERAGLSREQLVARLDNRISLRTLQRWENLGNEPAMTRKDWLDLCEALNVRWDDLPVSLSSFVEVVHSDLIAV
;
A
#
# COMPACT_ATOMS: atom_id res chain seq x y z
N MET A 1 42.50 3.65 -7.19
CA MET A 1 41.23 4.38 -7.05
C MET A 1 40.13 3.41 -7.41
N THR A 2 39.47 2.79 -6.43
CA THR A 2 38.44 1.77 -6.66
C THR A 2 37.08 2.46 -6.71
N GLU A 3 36.48 2.43 -7.89
CA GLU A 3 35.14 2.91 -8.18
C GLU A 3 34.13 2.11 -7.33
N LYS A 4 33.40 2.81 -6.45
CA LYS A 4 32.28 2.23 -5.70
C LYS A 4 31.19 1.84 -6.70
N GLU A 5 31.04 0.55 -6.95
CA GLU A 5 29.90 -0.01 -7.66
C GLU A 5 28.60 0.46 -6.98
N LYS A 6 27.86 1.33 -7.69
CA LYS A 6 26.58 1.86 -7.29
C LYS A 6 25.58 0.70 -7.35
N SER A 7 25.36 0.03 -6.22
CA SER A 7 24.41 -1.07 -6.09
C SER A 7 23.05 -0.64 -6.63
N LYS A 8 22.62 -1.25 -7.74
CA LYS A 8 21.27 -1.03 -8.31
C LYS A 8 20.24 -1.29 -7.20
N PRO A 9 19.28 -0.37 -6.97
CA PRO A 9 18.24 -0.63 -5.99
C PRO A 9 17.45 -1.87 -6.41
N SER A 10 17.46 -2.90 -5.57
CA SER A 10 16.67 -4.11 -5.83
C SER A 10 15.18 -3.75 -5.80
N PRO A 11 14.36 -4.26 -6.74
CA PRO A 11 12.93 -4.06 -6.72
C PRO A 11 12.37 -4.61 -5.40
N ARG A 12 11.68 -3.76 -4.65
CA ARG A 12 11.02 -4.19 -3.42
C ARG A 12 9.67 -4.77 -3.80
N LYS A 13 9.47 -6.05 -3.48
CA LYS A 13 8.19 -6.74 -3.61
C LYS A 13 7.28 -6.29 -2.47
N VAL A 14 6.22 -5.56 -2.78
CA VAL A 14 5.23 -5.08 -1.80
C VAL A 14 3.83 -5.47 -2.25
N THR A 15 2.87 -5.54 -1.32
CA THR A 15 1.47 -5.78 -1.68
C THR A 15 0.87 -4.54 -2.35
N VAL A 16 -0.16 -4.75 -3.16
CA VAL A 16 -0.93 -3.67 -3.78
C VAL A 16 -1.52 -2.74 -2.72
N LEU A 17 -2.06 -3.28 -1.62
CA LEU A 17 -2.55 -2.47 -0.49
C LEU A 17 -1.48 -1.51 0.03
N ARG A 18 -0.26 -2.03 0.24
CA ARG A 18 0.86 -1.22 0.73
C ARG A 18 1.22 -0.13 -0.28
N GLN A 19 1.26 -0.46 -1.56
CA GLN A 19 1.54 0.50 -2.61
C GLN A 19 0.49 1.62 -2.66
N LEU A 20 -0.79 1.28 -2.58
CA LEU A 20 -1.88 2.27 -2.55
C LEU A 20 -1.78 3.19 -1.33
N ARG A 21 -1.52 2.63 -0.14
CA ARG A 21 -1.32 3.43 1.08
C ARG A 21 -0.14 4.39 0.95
N GLU A 22 1.00 3.90 0.46
CA GLU A 22 2.20 4.72 0.28
C GLU A 22 1.99 5.81 -0.78
N ARG A 23 1.25 5.52 -1.87
CA ARG A 23 0.84 6.52 -2.87
C ARG A 23 -0.10 7.58 -2.31
N ALA A 24 -0.98 7.20 -1.39
CA ALA A 24 -1.84 8.13 -0.66
C ALA A 24 -1.07 8.95 0.40
N GLY A 25 0.24 8.72 0.56
CA GLY A 25 1.09 9.44 1.52
C GLY A 25 0.81 9.09 2.98
N LEU A 26 0.20 7.92 3.25
CA LEU A 26 -0.23 7.55 4.60
C LEU A 26 0.74 6.60 5.30
N SER A 27 0.97 6.85 6.59
CA SER A 27 1.45 5.83 7.51
C SER A 27 0.36 4.79 7.78
N ARG A 28 0.74 3.64 8.34
CA ARG A 28 -0.23 2.60 8.71
C ARG A 28 -1.17 3.08 9.81
N GLU A 29 -0.63 3.80 10.78
CA GLU A 29 -1.35 4.39 11.90
C GLU A 29 -2.36 5.42 11.40
N GLN A 30 -1.96 6.25 10.44
CA GLN A 30 -2.86 7.22 9.81
C GLN A 30 -4.00 6.54 9.04
N LEU A 31 -3.71 5.46 8.30
CA LEU A 31 -4.75 4.71 7.61
C LEU A 31 -5.73 4.08 8.61
N VAL A 32 -5.23 3.44 9.67
CA VAL A 32 -6.08 2.87 10.74
C VAL A 32 -6.94 3.94 11.40
N ALA A 33 -6.38 5.12 11.68
CA ALA A 33 -7.12 6.23 12.26
C ALA A 33 -8.23 6.75 11.31
N ARG A 34 -7.98 6.80 9.99
CA ARG A 34 -9.00 7.17 8.99
C ARG A 34 -10.11 6.13 8.84
N LEU A 35 -9.83 4.87 9.16
CA LEU A 35 -10.83 3.79 9.18
C LEU A 35 -11.53 3.69 10.55
N ASP A 36 -11.58 4.78 11.33
CA ASP A 36 -12.17 4.85 12.67
C ASP A 36 -11.67 3.76 13.64
N ASN A 37 -10.41 3.32 13.48
CA ASN A 37 -9.82 2.22 14.25
C ASN A 37 -10.61 0.90 14.17
N ARG A 38 -11.44 0.69 13.13
CA ARG A 38 -12.19 -0.55 12.90
C ARG A 38 -11.28 -1.76 12.70
N ILE A 39 -10.09 -1.53 12.16
CA ILE A 39 -9.06 -2.55 12.00
C ILE A 39 -7.87 -2.23 12.90
N SER A 40 -7.23 -3.25 13.45
CA SER A 40 -6.01 -3.05 14.24
C SER A 40 -4.79 -2.79 13.34
N LEU A 41 -3.80 -2.06 13.85
CA LEU A 41 -2.51 -1.88 13.17
C LEU A 41 -1.86 -3.21 12.80
N ARG A 42 -1.97 -4.21 13.68
CA ARG A 42 -1.45 -5.57 13.46
C ARG A 42 -2.16 -6.28 12.31
N THR A 43 -3.48 -6.07 12.17
CA THR A 43 -4.26 -6.61 11.06
C THR A 43 -3.79 -6.02 9.73
N LEU A 44 -3.66 -4.69 9.68
CA LEU A 44 -3.15 -4.00 8.48
C LEU A 44 -1.73 -4.47 8.12
N GLN A 45 -0.83 -4.61 9.10
CA GLN A 45 0.51 -5.15 8.87
C GLN A 45 0.51 -6.56 8.29
N ARG A 46 -0.42 -7.43 8.73
CA ARG A 46 -0.57 -8.78 8.17
C ARG A 46 -1.03 -8.73 6.72
N TRP A 47 -2.02 -7.90 6.40
CA TRP A 47 -2.46 -7.72 5.01
C TRP A 47 -1.31 -7.25 4.12
N GLU A 48 -0.54 -6.27 4.59
CA GLU A 48 0.53 -5.68 3.78
C GLU A 48 1.77 -6.54 3.62
N ASN A 49 2.13 -7.34 4.64
CA ASN A 49 3.39 -8.08 4.66
C ASN A 49 3.23 -9.56 4.29
N LEU A 50 2.10 -10.17 4.66
CA LEU A 50 1.88 -11.60 4.47
C LEU A 50 1.08 -11.90 3.19
N GLY A 51 0.55 -10.88 2.51
CA GLY A 51 -0.32 -11.09 1.35
C GLY A 51 -1.66 -11.70 1.74
N ASN A 52 -2.23 -11.27 2.88
CA ASN A 52 -3.57 -11.67 3.27
C ASN A 52 -4.57 -10.67 2.69
N GLU A 53 -5.60 -11.15 1.98
CA GLU A 53 -6.63 -10.28 1.44
C GLU A 53 -7.48 -9.66 2.57
N PRO A 54 -7.79 -8.36 2.52
CA PRO A 54 -8.67 -7.73 3.48
C PRO A 54 -10.07 -8.33 3.49
N ALA A 55 -10.48 -8.88 4.63
CA ALA A 55 -11.86 -9.31 4.86
C ALA A 55 -12.62 -8.16 5.52
N MET A 56 -13.46 -7.47 4.76
CA MET A 56 -14.12 -6.23 5.16
C MET A 56 -15.57 -6.18 4.65
N THR A 57 -16.42 -5.41 5.33
CA THR A 57 -17.77 -5.14 4.81
C THR A 57 -17.72 -4.14 3.66
N ARG A 58 -18.79 -4.06 2.86
CA ARG A 58 -18.87 -3.07 1.77
C ARG A 58 -18.67 -1.63 2.26
N LYS A 59 -19.15 -1.31 3.47
CA LYS A 59 -18.95 0.02 4.05
C LYS A 59 -17.46 0.29 4.32
N ASP A 60 -16.78 -0.62 5.01
CA ASP A 60 -15.36 -0.47 5.33
C ASP A 60 -14.49 -0.38 4.07
N TRP A 61 -14.92 -1.08 3.02
CA TRP A 61 -14.33 -1.00 1.69
C TRP A 61 -14.46 0.39 1.05
N LEU A 62 -15.61 1.04 1.16
CA LEU A 62 -15.80 2.42 0.70
C LEU A 62 -14.97 3.41 1.54
N ASP A 63 -14.94 3.23 2.85
CA ASP A 63 -14.13 4.04 3.76
C ASP A 63 -12.64 3.89 3.43
N LEU A 64 -12.19 2.68 3.04
CA LEU A 64 -10.83 2.44 2.54
C LEU A 64 -10.55 3.15 1.22
N CYS A 65 -11.49 3.12 0.27
CA CYS A 65 -11.38 3.84 -1.01
C CYS A 65 -11.14 5.33 -0.77
N GLU A 66 -11.97 5.93 0.08
CA GLU A 66 -11.91 7.33 0.44
C GLU A 66 -10.58 7.66 1.14
N ALA A 67 -10.17 6.85 2.11
CA ALA A 67 -8.92 7.04 2.82
C ALA A 67 -7.69 6.96 1.89
N LEU A 68 -7.72 6.08 0.89
CA LEU A 68 -6.64 5.88 -0.10
C LEU A 68 -6.73 6.84 -1.29
N ASN A 69 -7.80 7.66 -1.40
CA ASN A 69 -8.10 8.49 -2.55
C ASN A 69 -8.15 7.70 -3.87
N VAL A 70 -8.80 6.54 -3.85
CA VAL A 70 -9.01 5.65 -5.00
C VAL A 70 -10.51 5.45 -5.20
N ARG A 71 -10.99 5.42 -6.45
CA ARG A 71 -12.41 5.12 -6.71
C ARG A 71 -12.67 3.63 -6.55
N TRP A 72 -13.89 3.28 -6.15
CA TRP A 72 -14.32 1.87 -6.06
C TRP A 72 -14.06 1.09 -7.35
N ASP A 73 -14.35 1.68 -8.51
CA ASP A 73 -14.19 1.03 -9.81
C ASP A 73 -12.72 0.86 -10.22
N ASP A 74 -11.82 1.64 -9.62
CA ASP A 74 -10.37 1.60 -9.90
C ASP A 74 -9.63 0.66 -8.92
N LEU A 75 -10.34 0.07 -7.95
CA LEU A 75 -9.73 -0.89 -7.05
C LEU A 75 -9.36 -2.17 -7.81
N PRO A 76 -8.13 -2.65 -7.66
CA PRO A 76 -7.72 -3.89 -8.27
C PRO A 76 -8.46 -5.07 -7.63
N VAL A 77 -8.62 -6.14 -8.41
CA VAL A 77 -9.33 -7.36 -7.99
C VAL A 77 -8.75 -7.99 -6.72
N SER A 78 -7.46 -7.79 -6.45
CA SER A 78 -6.78 -8.27 -5.24
C SER A 78 -5.82 -7.23 -4.69
N LEU A 79 -5.96 -6.95 -3.39
CA LEU A 79 -5.06 -6.08 -2.65
C LEU A 79 -3.86 -6.80 -2.03
N SER A 80 -3.97 -8.12 -1.85
CA SER A 80 -2.89 -8.98 -1.35
C SER A 80 -1.85 -9.36 -2.41
N SER A 81 -2.15 -9.16 -3.69
CA SER A 81 -1.20 -9.41 -4.78
C SER A 81 0.08 -8.59 -4.59
N PHE A 82 1.21 -9.18 -4.96
CA PHE A 82 2.50 -8.51 -4.86
C PHE A 82 2.87 -7.82 -6.17
N VAL A 83 3.37 -6.60 -6.05
CA VAL A 83 3.89 -5.77 -7.14
C VAL A 83 5.36 -5.45 -6.89
N GLU A 84 6.12 -5.36 -7.97
CA GLU A 84 7.48 -4.86 -7.92
C GLU A 84 7.45 -3.34 -8.02
N VAL A 85 7.97 -2.65 -7.01
CA VAL A 85 8.08 -1.19 -7.04
C VAL A 85 9.50 -0.81 -7.40
N VAL A 86 9.67 -0.31 -8.63
CA VAL A 86 10.92 0.26 -9.15
C VAL A 86 10.84 1.79 -9.01
N HIS A 87 11.17 2.27 -7.82
CA HIS A 87 11.28 3.69 -7.42
C HIS A 87 10.06 4.62 -7.66
N SER A 88 9.76 5.40 -6.62
CA SER A 88 8.79 6.50 -6.63
C SER A 88 9.42 7.73 -7.28
N ASP A 89 9.72 7.68 -8.58
CA ASP A 89 10.22 8.85 -9.29
C ASP A 89 9.06 9.67 -9.85
N LEU A 90 8.62 10.64 -9.03
CA LEU A 90 8.07 11.91 -9.52
C LEU A 90 9.19 12.62 -10.31
N ILE A 91 9.26 12.39 -11.62
CA ILE A 91 9.93 13.32 -12.53
C ILE A 91 8.83 14.10 -13.24
N ALA A 92 8.57 15.32 -12.75
CA ALA A 92 7.99 16.35 -13.59
C ALA A 92 9.04 16.72 -14.65
N VAL A 93 8.69 16.53 -15.92
CA VAL A 93 9.34 17.20 -17.05
C VAL A 93 8.41 18.29 -17.53
#